data_AF-A0A8J1W530-F1
#
_entry.id   AF-A0A8J1W530-F1
#
_cell.length_a   1.000
_cell.length_b   1.000
_cell.length_c   1.000
_cell.angle_alpha   90.00
_cell.angle_beta   90.00
_cell.angle_gamma   90.00
#
_symmetry.space_group_name_H-M   'P 1'
#
loop_
_entity.id
_entity.type
_entity.pdbx_description
1 polymer ?
#
loop_
_entity_poly.entity_id
_entity_poly.type
_entity_poly.pdbx_seq_one_letter_code
_entity_poly.pdbx_strand_id
1 'polypeptide(L)'
;MYLSYKPKAKPKALLRPLKATFVCDLRMERQVPLLGDWRQVSGMCEYTWRGAYAEHDHCSSKNLCNGFLCATAVVPSVFFVIFVVFGTCATETAKDGSWCTLLVDHPFFTVNLLFFVNVTVGFWVIGWIQKSMWLIDPYWTILPPLIGHFYRELPQVQDQPTVPTRATVSLLLVWVWAVRLTINYFRRENWKFGEREDWRYTKMQKDFPTCWPVLSFFAVGLAQQPLLVGITWPLEYTNYGGGGGSDSEYGADTWTIVDSLATTGCVVGLTFAHFADNQLRDYMLENETRRKEGRDVIPLLNTGLWKYSRHPNYFGEQLFWWSVALFAIGVGAWWTAVGTLLNSIVLAIVTVMTEEKMVTNWTPARVHMYRLYQRDTSVLIPLPKRHLICGETDPMIDPAAS
;
A
#
# COMPACT_ATOMS: atom_id res chain seq x y z
N MET A 1 1.61 -26.53 -54.79
CA MET A 1 2.80 -26.36 -55.65
C MET A 1 3.81 -25.53 -54.85
N TYR A 2 4.55 -26.18 -53.95
CA TYR A 2 6.00 -26.39 -54.06
C TYR A 2 6.75 -25.15 -54.54
N LEU A 3 7.56 -24.53 -53.67
CA LEU A 3 9.01 -24.69 -53.76
C LEU A 3 9.72 -24.11 -52.53
N SER A 4 10.45 -25.02 -51.87
CA SER A 4 11.49 -24.81 -50.88
C SER A 4 12.74 -24.24 -51.56
N TYR A 5 13.46 -23.31 -50.89
CA TYR A 5 14.89 -23.17 -51.11
C TYR A 5 15.60 -22.49 -49.91
N LYS A 6 16.42 -23.28 -49.19
CA LYS A 6 17.63 -22.78 -48.50
C LYS A 6 18.81 -23.03 -49.43
N PRO A 7 19.85 -22.17 -49.41
CA PRO A 7 21.13 -22.68 -48.90
C PRO A 7 22.05 -21.68 -48.16
N LYS A 8 22.73 -22.24 -47.16
CA LYS A 8 24.15 -22.14 -46.75
C LYS A 8 24.93 -20.80 -46.77
N ALA A 9 25.42 -20.46 -45.57
CA ALA A 9 26.82 -20.16 -45.18
C ALA A 9 27.64 -19.00 -45.82
N LYS A 10 27.88 -17.97 -44.96
CA LYS A 10 29.07 -17.10 -44.70
C LYS A 10 30.29 -17.16 -45.66
N PRO A 11 30.97 -16.00 -45.94
CA PRO A 11 31.93 -15.45 -44.96
C PRO A 11 32.04 -13.90 -44.80
N LYS A 12 32.59 -13.55 -43.62
CA LYS A 12 33.23 -12.33 -43.09
C LYS A 12 33.48 -11.13 -44.04
N ALA A 13 33.12 -9.91 -43.61
CA ALA A 13 34.06 -8.90 -43.06
C ALA A 13 33.40 -7.55 -42.72
N LEU A 14 33.81 -7.02 -41.56
CA LEU A 14 33.91 -5.62 -41.11
C LEU A 14 32.78 -4.63 -41.41
N LEU A 15 32.07 -4.22 -40.35
CA LEU A 15 31.85 -2.82 -39.98
C LEU A 15 31.59 -2.76 -38.46
N ARG A 16 32.48 -2.07 -37.73
CA ARG A 16 32.38 -1.82 -36.28
C ARG A 16 31.29 -0.77 -36.01
N PRO A 17 30.60 -0.87 -34.87
CA PRO A 17 30.38 0.33 -34.08
C PRO A 17 30.86 0.19 -32.62
N LEU A 18 31.32 1.33 -32.14
CA LEU A 18 31.65 1.79 -30.79
C LEU A 18 31.30 0.87 -29.61
N LYS A 19 32.35 0.56 -28.84
CA LYS A 19 32.32 -0.12 -27.54
C LYS A 19 31.58 0.74 -26.49
N ALA A 20 30.53 0.16 -25.90
CA ALA A 20 30.17 0.39 -24.50
C ALA A 20 30.11 -0.99 -23.84
N THR A 21 31.24 -1.42 -23.27
CA THR A 21 31.39 -2.68 -22.57
C THR A 21 30.94 -2.53 -21.12
N PHE A 22 29.80 -3.13 -20.77
CA PHE A 22 29.56 -3.74 -19.47
C PHE A 22 29.03 -5.14 -19.74
N VAL A 23 29.94 -6.14 -19.72
CA VAL A 23 29.62 -7.56 -19.88
C VAL A 23 29.49 -8.14 -18.47
N CYS A 24 28.26 -8.47 -18.06
CA CYS A 24 28.02 -9.46 -17.00
C CYS A 24 28.08 -10.84 -17.67
N ASP A 25 29.18 -11.55 -17.45
CA ASP A 25 29.39 -12.90 -17.95
C ASP A 25 28.64 -13.89 -17.04
N LEU A 26 27.52 -14.43 -17.53
CA LEU A 26 26.73 -15.48 -16.89
C LEU A 26 27.29 -16.84 -17.35
N ARG A 27 28.06 -17.52 -16.48
CA ARG A 27 28.37 -18.93 -16.64
C ARG A 27 27.69 -19.74 -15.54
N MET A 28 26.59 -20.39 -15.90
CA MET A 28 25.97 -21.47 -15.14
C MET A 28 26.81 -22.74 -15.28
N GLU A 29 27.29 -23.29 -14.17
CA GLU A 29 27.68 -24.70 -14.07
C GLU A 29 26.97 -25.33 -12.85
N ARG A 30 26.15 -26.34 -13.14
CA ARG A 30 25.59 -27.28 -12.16
C ARG A 30 26.73 -28.12 -11.59
N GLN A 31 26.87 -28.20 -10.26
CA GLN A 31 27.19 -29.46 -9.56
C GLN A 31 26.65 -29.43 -8.13
N VAL A 32 25.95 -30.51 -7.76
CA VAL A 32 25.61 -30.89 -6.38
C VAL A 32 26.78 -31.74 -5.85
N PRO A 33 27.18 -31.59 -4.58
CA PRO A 33 27.32 -32.80 -3.77
C PRO A 33 26.80 -32.69 -2.32
N LEU A 34 26.59 -33.88 -1.77
CA LEU A 34 26.08 -34.28 -0.48
C LEU A 34 26.98 -33.92 0.73
N LEU A 35 26.34 -33.71 1.88
CA LEU A 35 26.72 -34.02 3.27
C LEU A 35 28.13 -33.66 3.79
N GLY A 36 28.15 -32.82 4.83
CA GLY A 36 29.13 -32.87 5.93
C GLY A 36 30.26 -31.84 5.86
N ASP A 37 30.20 -30.82 6.70
CA ASP A 37 31.11 -30.62 7.84
C ASP A 37 31.22 -29.14 8.24
N TRP A 38 31.05 -28.87 9.53
CA TRP A 38 31.15 -27.53 10.10
C TRP A 38 32.60 -27.24 10.42
N ARG A 39 33.22 -26.32 9.67
CA ARG A 39 34.20 -25.29 10.11
C ARG A 39 35.07 -24.86 8.93
N GLN A 40 34.81 -23.66 8.42
CA GLN A 40 35.91 -22.77 8.04
C GLN A 40 35.45 -21.32 8.08
N VAL A 41 35.98 -20.61 9.07
CA VAL A 41 35.94 -19.16 9.20
C VAL A 41 36.75 -18.59 8.04
N SER A 42 36.07 -17.92 7.10
CA SER A 42 36.71 -16.96 6.21
C SER A 42 35.88 -15.68 6.24
N GLY A 43 36.52 -14.60 6.71
CA GLY A 43 35.92 -13.29 6.86
C GLY A 43 35.69 -12.65 5.51
N MET A 44 34.49 -12.83 4.97
CA MET A 44 33.81 -11.79 4.22
C MET A 44 32.76 -11.22 5.16
N CYS A 45 32.71 -9.90 5.33
CA CYS A 45 31.52 -9.24 5.85
C CYS A 45 30.39 -9.53 4.86
N GLU A 46 29.71 -10.66 5.04
CA GLU A 46 28.38 -10.88 4.51
C GLU A 46 27.52 -9.75 5.08
N TYR A 47 27.30 -8.71 4.29
CA TYR A 47 26.23 -7.74 4.46
C TYR A 47 24.88 -8.44 4.22
N THR A 48 24.62 -9.55 4.93
CA THR A 48 23.33 -10.20 4.92
C THR A 48 22.40 -9.29 5.71
N TRP A 49 21.63 -8.50 4.96
CA TRP A 49 20.31 -8.08 5.38
C TRP A 49 19.54 -9.36 5.73
N ARG A 50 19.63 -9.78 6.99
CA ARG A 50 18.69 -10.76 7.54
C ARG A 50 17.40 -9.98 7.69
N GLY A 51 16.56 -10.03 6.66
CA GLY A 51 15.21 -9.45 6.71
C GLY A 51 14.50 -9.83 8.00
N ALA A 52 13.53 -9.02 8.41
CA ALA A 52 12.95 -8.92 9.75
C ALA A 52 12.45 -10.22 10.43
N TYR A 53 12.45 -11.37 9.76
CA TYR A 53 11.95 -12.66 10.21
C TYR A 53 12.83 -13.34 11.26
N ALA A 54 13.20 -12.64 12.33
CA ALA A 54 13.65 -13.27 13.55
C ALA A 54 12.48 -13.23 14.53
N GLU A 55 11.83 -14.40 14.71
CA GLU A 55 10.75 -14.58 15.67
C GLU A 55 11.18 -14.06 17.03
N HIS A 56 10.34 -13.23 17.64
CA HIS A 56 10.60 -12.72 18.97
C HIS A 56 9.33 -12.66 19.81
N ASP A 57 9.45 -12.91 21.12
CA ASP A 57 8.31 -12.92 22.03
C ASP A 57 7.75 -11.52 22.29
N HIS A 58 6.49 -11.46 22.75
CA HIS A 58 5.80 -10.19 23.05
C HIS A 58 6.53 -9.34 24.10
N CYS A 59 7.17 -9.98 25.08
CA CYS A 59 7.94 -9.30 26.14
C CYS A 59 9.44 -9.22 25.81
N SER A 60 9.84 -9.54 24.58
CA SER A 60 11.24 -9.41 24.17
C SER A 60 11.66 -7.94 24.18
N SER A 61 12.89 -7.66 24.61
CA SER A 61 13.51 -6.33 24.50
C SER A 61 13.46 -5.79 23.06
N LYS A 62 13.47 -6.67 22.05
CA LYS A 62 13.32 -6.31 20.64
C LYS A 62 11.91 -5.79 20.33
N ASN A 63 10.86 -6.44 20.83
CA ASN A 63 9.47 -5.99 20.63
C ASN A 63 9.25 -4.63 21.30
N LEU A 64 9.76 -4.45 22.53
CA LEU A 64 9.65 -3.20 23.28
C LEU A 64 10.39 -2.06 22.58
N CYS A 65 11.60 -2.32 22.08
CA CYS A 65 12.36 -1.33 21.31
C CYS A 65 11.64 -0.95 20.01
N ASN A 66 11.11 -1.93 19.27
CA ASN A 66 10.32 -1.68 18.05
C ASN A 66 9.02 -0.93 18.34
N GLY A 67 8.34 -1.24 19.45
CA GLY A 67 7.14 -0.52 19.89
C GLY A 67 7.45 0.94 20.25
N PHE A 68 8.53 1.18 21.02
CA PHE A 68 9.00 2.53 21.34
C PHE A 68 9.38 3.33 20.08
N LEU A 69 10.11 2.71 19.16
CA LEU A 69 10.44 3.30 17.86
C LEU A 69 9.18 3.64 17.05
N CYS A 70 8.22 2.72 16.98
CA CYS A 70 6.95 2.93 16.28
C CYS A 70 6.17 4.10 16.89
N ALA A 71 6.18 4.27 18.20
CA ALA A 71 5.52 5.40 18.86
C ALA A 71 6.28 6.72 18.66
N THR A 72 7.62 6.69 18.69
CA THR A 72 8.44 7.90 18.64
C THR A 72 8.70 8.42 17.22
N ALA A 73 8.66 7.58 16.19
CA ALA A 73 8.88 8.03 14.82
C ALA A 73 7.73 8.92 14.27
N VAL A 74 6.58 9.00 14.96
CA VAL A 74 5.49 9.96 14.69
C VAL A 74 5.82 11.33 15.27
N VAL A 75 6.63 11.40 16.34
CA VAL A 75 6.88 12.61 17.12
C VAL A 75 7.41 13.76 16.27
N PRO A 76 8.36 13.58 15.32
CA PRO A 76 8.78 14.68 14.45
C PRO A 76 7.63 15.26 13.63
N SER A 77 6.73 14.44 13.10
CA SER A 77 5.55 14.91 12.36
C SER A 77 4.58 15.65 13.28
N VAL A 78 4.27 15.11 14.46
CA VAL A 78 3.34 15.75 15.41
C VAL A 78 3.91 17.04 15.97
N PHE A 79 5.19 17.03 16.37
CA PHE A 79 5.89 18.21 16.85
C PHE A 79 5.93 19.28 15.77
N PHE A 80 6.21 18.91 14.51
CA PHE A 80 6.20 19.88 13.43
C PHE A 80 4.81 20.49 13.25
N VAL A 81 3.74 19.68 13.17
CA VAL A 81 2.37 20.18 13.06
C VAL A 81 2.08 21.15 14.20
N ILE A 82 2.36 20.77 15.45
CA ILE A 82 2.11 21.63 16.62
C ILE A 82 2.96 22.91 16.58
N PHE A 83 4.25 22.81 16.30
CA PHE A 83 5.18 23.94 16.29
C PHE A 83 4.86 24.96 15.20
N VAL A 84 4.41 24.48 14.04
CA VAL A 84 4.13 25.32 12.89
C VAL A 84 2.72 25.91 12.94
N VAL A 85 1.72 25.14 13.40
CA VAL A 85 0.35 25.64 13.62
C VAL A 85 0.30 26.62 14.79
N PHE A 86 0.82 26.25 15.96
CA PHE A 86 0.59 26.99 17.21
C PHE A 86 1.75 27.89 17.62
N GLY A 87 2.95 27.70 17.08
CA GLY A 87 4.16 28.38 17.54
C GLY A 87 4.56 29.60 16.72
N THR A 88 4.75 29.42 15.40
CA THR A 88 5.49 30.39 14.58
C THR A 88 4.70 31.11 13.51
N CYS A 89 3.54 30.61 13.07
CA CYS A 89 2.76 31.24 11.99
C CYS A 89 1.42 31.85 12.43
N ALA A 90 1.17 31.90 13.75
CA ALA A 90 -0.08 32.39 14.34
C ALA A 90 -0.18 33.93 14.45
N THR A 91 0.94 34.65 14.35
CA THR A 91 0.96 36.13 14.45
C THR A 91 1.24 36.78 13.11
N GLU A 92 0.59 37.92 12.81
CA GLU A 92 0.78 38.65 11.54
C GLU A 92 2.24 39.00 11.23
N THR A 93 3.03 39.30 12.27
CA THR A 93 4.46 39.62 12.15
C THR A 93 5.37 38.43 11.81
N ALA A 94 4.86 37.20 11.94
CA ALA A 94 5.62 35.99 11.66
C ALA A 94 5.30 35.36 10.28
N LYS A 95 4.26 35.88 9.60
CA LYS A 95 3.91 35.50 8.21
C LYS A 95 4.98 35.90 7.18
N ASP A 96 5.87 36.82 7.54
CA ASP A 96 7.01 37.27 6.70
C ASP A 96 8.18 36.28 6.66
N GLY A 97 8.16 35.21 7.47
CA GLY A 97 9.15 34.14 7.41
C GLY A 97 8.89 33.16 6.26
N SER A 98 9.92 32.85 5.46
CA SER A 98 9.82 31.95 4.28
C SER A 98 9.09 30.63 4.52
N TRP A 99 9.18 30.05 5.73
CA TRP A 99 8.50 28.80 6.09
C TRP A 99 7.00 28.97 6.38
N CYS A 100 6.60 30.11 6.97
CA CYS A 100 5.18 30.40 7.20
C CYS A 100 4.47 30.74 5.89
N THR A 101 5.14 31.48 5.01
CA THR A 101 4.66 31.71 3.64
C THR A 101 4.46 30.39 2.90
N LEU A 102 5.44 29.48 2.95
CA LEU A 102 5.33 28.15 2.33
C LEU A 102 4.17 27.31 2.89
N LEU A 103 3.98 27.32 4.21
CA LEU A 103 2.89 26.62 4.88
C LEU A 103 1.52 27.14 4.44
N VAL A 104 1.34 28.46 4.50
CA VAL A 104 0.06 29.13 4.27
C VAL A 104 -0.28 29.12 2.78
N ASP A 105 0.67 29.46 1.91
CA ASP A 105 0.40 29.61 0.48
C ASP A 105 0.43 28.26 -0.25
N HIS A 106 1.16 27.28 0.28
CA HIS A 106 1.34 25.96 -0.34
C HIS A 106 1.20 24.80 0.67
N PRO A 107 0.02 24.61 1.29
CA PRO A 107 -0.19 23.57 2.30
C PRO A 107 0.08 22.16 1.77
N PHE A 108 -0.35 21.86 0.54
CA PHE A 108 -0.07 20.59 -0.12
C PHE A 108 1.45 20.34 -0.31
N PHE A 109 2.21 21.35 -0.70
CA PHE A 109 3.67 21.21 -0.84
C PHE A 109 4.32 21.02 0.53
N THR A 110 3.85 21.73 1.54
CA THR A 110 4.38 21.64 2.90
C THR A 110 4.17 20.25 3.49
N VAL A 111 2.97 19.68 3.42
CA VAL A 111 2.76 18.31 3.90
C VAL A 111 3.60 17.29 3.13
N ASN A 112 3.82 17.49 1.81
CA ASN A 112 4.71 16.66 1.02
C ASN A 112 6.16 16.76 1.51
N LEU A 113 6.68 17.96 1.75
CA LEU A 113 8.03 18.15 2.25
C LEU A 113 8.22 17.48 3.62
N LEU A 114 7.24 17.58 4.50
CA LEU A 114 7.28 16.95 5.81
C LEU A 114 7.23 15.44 5.75
N PHE A 115 6.34 14.93 4.91
CA PHE A 115 6.25 13.51 4.64
C PHE A 115 7.58 13.01 4.07
N PHE A 116 8.18 13.74 3.14
CA PHE A 116 9.47 13.38 2.56
C PHE A 116 10.58 13.32 3.62
N VAL A 117 10.71 14.35 4.47
CA VAL A 117 11.76 14.39 5.49
C VAL A 117 11.54 13.31 6.55
N ASN A 118 10.32 13.16 7.09
CA ASN A 118 10.09 12.21 8.18
C ASN A 118 9.93 10.76 7.68
N VAL A 119 9.06 10.53 6.70
CA VAL A 119 8.73 9.18 6.23
C VAL A 119 9.76 8.72 5.20
N THR A 120 9.98 9.46 4.12
CA THR A 120 10.85 8.99 3.04
C THR A 120 12.31 8.93 3.47
N VAL A 121 12.86 9.99 4.08
CA VAL A 121 14.25 10.02 4.54
C VAL A 121 14.37 9.36 5.91
N GLY A 122 13.57 9.79 6.89
CA GLY A 122 13.66 9.29 8.26
C GLY A 122 13.41 7.78 8.37
N PHE A 123 12.32 7.24 7.81
CA PHE A 123 12.06 5.79 7.93
C PHE A 123 13.02 4.98 7.09
N TRP A 124 13.53 5.52 5.98
CA TRP A 124 14.57 4.84 5.21
C TRP A 124 15.87 4.73 6.01
N VAL A 125 16.30 5.80 6.70
CA VAL A 125 17.46 5.76 7.60
C VAL A 125 17.23 4.78 8.75
N ILE A 126 16.06 4.82 9.38
CA ILE A 126 15.70 3.85 10.44
C ILE A 126 15.71 2.43 9.90
N GLY A 127 15.13 2.18 8.73
CA GLY A 127 15.07 0.87 8.12
C GLY A 127 16.44 0.35 7.71
N TRP A 128 17.38 1.24 7.40
CA TRP A 128 18.79 0.91 7.23
C TRP A 128 19.47 0.46 8.51
N ILE A 129 19.25 1.20 9.61
CA ILE A 129 19.78 0.85 10.93
C ILE A 129 19.22 -0.50 11.38
N GLN A 130 17.91 -0.71 11.19
CA GLN A 130 17.21 -1.93 11.58
C GLN A 130 17.39 -3.09 10.60
N LYS A 131 17.91 -2.84 9.40
CA LYS A 131 17.93 -3.79 8.28
C LYS A 131 16.53 -4.38 8.01
N SER A 132 15.51 -3.54 8.07
CA SER A 132 14.11 -3.88 7.79
C SER A 132 13.29 -2.63 7.53
N MET A 133 12.47 -2.63 6.48
CA MET A 133 11.56 -1.54 6.14
C MET A 133 10.15 -1.72 6.74
N TRP A 134 9.97 -2.59 7.74
CA TRP A 134 8.67 -2.89 8.35
C TRP A 134 7.92 -1.67 8.90
N LEU A 135 8.64 -0.60 9.28
CA LEU A 135 8.07 0.56 9.96
C LEU A 135 7.03 1.30 9.11
N ILE A 136 7.13 1.22 7.78
CA ILE A 136 6.19 1.93 6.89
C ILE A 136 4.76 1.40 7.00
N ASP A 137 4.58 0.10 7.23
CA ASP A 137 3.28 -0.57 7.21
C ASP A 137 2.32 -0.09 8.31
N PRO A 138 2.69 -0.04 9.61
CA PRO A 138 1.80 0.51 10.63
C PRO A 138 1.55 2.01 10.46
N TYR A 139 2.44 2.74 9.78
CA TYR A 139 2.27 4.19 9.59
C TYR A 139 1.26 4.55 8.52
N TRP A 140 0.96 3.64 7.58
CA TRP A 140 -0.17 3.81 6.67
C TRP A 140 -1.50 4.00 7.39
N THR A 141 -1.63 3.53 8.63
CA THR A 141 -2.86 3.68 9.41
C THR A 141 -2.89 4.99 10.20
N ILE A 142 -1.72 5.55 10.55
CA ILE A 142 -1.59 6.72 11.43
C ILE A 142 -1.50 8.02 10.62
N LEU A 143 -0.80 7.99 9.48
CA LEU A 143 -0.51 9.20 8.71
C LEU A 143 -1.76 9.87 8.11
N PRO A 144 -2.77 9.15 7.58
CA PRO A 144 -3.93 9.82 6.99
C PRO A 144 -4.74 10.70 7.96
N PRO A 145 -5.08 10.25 9.19
CA PRO A 145 -5.67 11.14 10.19
C PRO A 145 -4.77 12.32 10.57
N LEU A 146 -3.44 12.12 10.67
CA LEU A 146 -2.51 13.21 10.99
C LEU A 146 -2.47 14.27 9.88
N ILE A 147 -2.47 13.85 8.61
CA ILE A 147 -2.54 14.77 7.47
C ILE A 147 -3.90 15.51 7.46
N GLY A 148 -4.99 14.81 7.76
CA GLY A 148 -6.31 15.44 7.88
C GLY A 148 -6.36 16.51 8.99
N HIS A 149 -5.74 16.25 10.13
CA HIS A 149 -5.57 17.26 11.19
C HIS A 149 -4.66 18.40 10.75
N PHE A 150 -3.54 18.12 10.09
CA PHE A 150 -2.68 19.16 9.53
C PHE A 150 -3.47 20.16 8.67
N TYR A 151 -4.33 19.68 7.76
CA TYR A 151 -5.15 20.56 6.93
C TYR A 151 -6.20 21.34 7.74
N ARG A 152 -6.80 20.72 8.76
CA ARG A 152 -7.78 21.36 9.64
C ARG A 152 -7.18 22.47 10.49
N GLU A 153 -5.93 22.31 10.89
CA GLU A 153 -5.21 23.24 11.75
C GLU A 153 -4.50 24.37 10.96
N LEU A 154 -4.67 24.45 9.64
CA LEU A 154 -4.12 25.57 8.86
C LEU A 154 -4.73 26.90 9.32
N PRO A 155 -3.94 27.99 9.43
CA PRO A 155 -4.43 29.29 9.90
C PRO A 155 -5.65 29.79 9.12
N GLN A 156 -5.64 29.63 7.79
CA GLN A 156 -6.74 30.03 6.90
C GLN A 156 -8.07 29.29 7.17
N VAL A 157 -7.99 28.08 7.72
CA VAL A 157 -9.16 27.28 8.09
C VAL A 157 -9.64 27.67 9.48
N GLN A 158 -8.71 27.92 10.41
CA GLN A 158 -9.02 28.33 11.78
C GLN A 158 -9.61 29.75 11.86
N ASP A 159 -9.24 30.63 10.92
CA ASP A 159 -9.80 31.98 10.80
C ASP A 159 -11.27 31.98 10.33
N GLN A 160 -11.81 30.84 9.88
CA GLN A 160 -13.22 30.73 9.48
C GLN A 160 -14.15 30.72 10.71
N PRO A 161 -15.34 31.36 10.63
CA PRO A 161 -16.24 31.49 11.77
C PRO A 161 -16.81 30.15 12.25
N THR A 162 -16.92 29.15 11.37
CA THR A 162 -17.42 27.81 11.68
C THR A 162 -16.66 26.76 10.89
N VAL A 163 -16.39 25.61 11.51
CA VAL A 163 -15.81 24.46 10.81
C VAL A 163 -16.92 23.75 10.02
N PRO A 164 -16.77 23.53 8.69
CA PRO A 164 -17.77 22.85 7.90
C PRO A 164 -18.10 21.44 8.43
N THR A 165 -19.38 21.08 8.46
CA THR A 165 -19.82 19.77 8.95
C THR A 165 -19.17 18.62 8.17
N ARG A 166 -19.02 18.78 6.85
CA ARG A 166 -18.34 17.81 5.95
C ARG A 166 -16.89 17.51 6.36
N ALA A 167 -16.16 18.52 6.81
CA ALA A 167 -14.76 18.37 7.24
C ALA A 167 -14.68 17.46 8.46
N THR A 168 -15.57 17.69 9.42
CA THR A 168 -15.65 16.89 10.64
C THR A 168 -16.09 15.45 10.34
N VAL A 169 -17.12 15.25 9.52
CA VAL A 169 -17.60 13.90 9.16
C VAL A 169 -16.54 13.11 8.39
N SER A 170 -15.92 13.71 7.36
CA SER A 170 -14.87 13.04 6.57
C SER A 170 -13.66 12.66 7.44
N LEU A 171 -13.19 13.56 8.31
CA LEU A 171 -12.07 13.27 9.22
C LEU A 171 -12.41 12.18 10.23
N LEU A 172 -13.61 12.18 10.82
CA LEU A 172 -14.07 11.12 11.73
C LEU A 172 -14.11 9.75 11.03
N LEU A 173 -14.59 9.70 9.77
CA LEU A 173 -14.61 8.48 8.98
C LEU A 173 -13.18 7.97 8.69
N VAL A 174 -12.23 8.87 8.42
CA VAL A 174 -10.79 8.53 8.29
C VAL A 174 -10.21 8.00 9.60
N TRP A 175 -10.62 8.52 10.75
CA TRP A 175 -10.26 7.95 12.05
C TRP A 175 -10.80 6.54 12.25
N VAL A 176 -12.07 6.29 11.91
CA VAL A 176 -12.66 4.94 11.98
C VAL A 176 -11.93 3.99 11.03
N TRP A 177 -11.60 4.45 9.82
CA TRP A 177 -10.77 3.68 8.87
C TRP A 177 -9.40 3.35 9.43
N ALA A 178 -8.72 4.33 10.03
CA ALA A 178 -7.41 4.18 10.64
C ALA A 178 -7.41 3.19 11.80
N VAL A 179 -8.39 3.30 12.71
CA VAL A 179 -8.55 2.36 13.83
C VAL A 179 -8.79 0.94 13.32
N ARG A 180 -9.71 0.75 12.36
CA ARG A 180 -9.97 -0.56 11.76
C ARG A 180 -8.70 -1.14 11.13
N LEU A 181 -7.98 -0.37 10.32
CA LEU A 181 -6.79 -0.86 9.63
C LEU A 181 -5.67 -1.18 10.63
N THR A 182 -5.49 -0.35 11.67
CA THR A 182 -4.55 -0.58 12.77
C THR A 182 -4.84 -1.89 13.49
N ILE A 183 -6.09 -2.11 13.87
CA ILE A 183 -6.55 -3.33 14.54
C ILE A 183 -6.30 -4.54 13.63
N ASN A 184 -6.62 -4.47 12.34
CA ASN A 184 -6.42 -5.58 11.41
C ASN A 184 -4.94 -5.90 11.17
N TYR A 185 -4.09 -4.87 11.07
CA TYR A 185 -2.64 -5.03 10.98
C TYR A 185 -2.08 -5.73 12.22
N PHE A 186 -2.31 -5.21 13.43
CA PHE A 186 -1.75 -5.79 14.64
C PHE A 186 -2.36 -7.16 14.99
N ARG A 187 -3.63 -7.40 14.67
CA ARG A 187 -4.23 -8.75 14.78
C ARG A 187 -3.54 -9.77 13.88
N ARG A 188 -3.07 -9.38 12.70
CA ARG A 188 -2.32 -10.24 11.76
C ARG A 188 -0.92 -10.54 12.28
N GLU A 189 -0.27 -9.55 12.89
CA GLU A 189 1.09 -9.66 13.45
C GLU A 189 1.11 -10.23 14.88
N ASN A 190 -0.03 -10.69 15.39
CA ASN A 190 -0.17 -11.10 16.80
C ASN A 190 0.37 -10.03 17.76
N TRP A 191 0.09 -8.74 17.54
CA TRP A 191 0.55 -7.63 18.40
C TRP A 191 2.07 -7.57 18.62
N LYS A 192 2.86 -8.10 17.69
CA LYS A 192 4.32 -7.98 17.66
C LYS A 192 4.74 -6.90 16.66
N PHE A 193 5.67 -6.04 17.07
CA PHE A 193 6.18 -4.94 16.27
C PHE A 193 7.42 -5.38 15.49
N GLY A 194 7.35 -5.32 14.16
CA GLY A 194 8.48 -5.64 13.28
C GLY A 194 8.87 -7.12 13.24
N GLU A 195 7.91 -8.02 13.53
CA GLU A 195 8.08 -9.47 13.39
C GLU A 195 8.13 -9.90 11.92
N ARG A 196 7.29 -9.27 11.09
CA ARG A 196 7.23 -9.54 9.65
C ARG A 196 7.40 -8.24 8.88
N GLU A 197 8.16 -8.36 7.80
CA GLU A 197 8.27 -7.33 6.77
C GLU A 197 7.40 -7.72 5.57
N ASP A 198 6.88 -6.73 4.84
CA ASP A 198 6.14 -6.96 3.62
C ASP A 198 6.97 -7.80 2.63
N TRP A 199 6.32 -8.82 2.08
CA TRP A 199 6.96 -9.76 1.18
C TRP A 199 7.48 -9.12 -0.11
N ARG A 200 6.89 -7.99 -0.54
CA ARG A 200 7.31 -7.24 -1.73
C ARG A 200 8.69 -6.67 -1.54
N TYR A 201 8.97 -6.13 -0.35
CA TYR A 201 10.28 -5.57 0.00
C TYR A 201 11.32 -6.68 0.07
N THR A 202 11.01 -7.78 0.76
CA THR A 202 11.93 -8.92 0.89
C THR A 202 12.17 -9.64 -0.45
N LYS A 203 11.18 -9.67 -1.35
CA LYS A 203 11.35 -10.16 -2.72
C LYS A 203 12.27 -9.24 -3.54
N MET A 204 11.98 -7.93 -3.59
CA MET A 204 12.80 -6.96 -4.33
C MET A 204 14.25 -6.95 -3.85
N GLN A 205 14.47 -7.10 -2.54
CA GLN A 205 15.80 -7.24 -1.98
C GLN A 205 16.54 -8.47 -2.50
N LYS A 206 15.88 -9.63 -2.55
CA LYS A 206 16.47 -10.88 -3.03
C LYS A 206 16.76 -10.81 -4.53
N ASP A 207 15.86 -10.20 -5.29
CA ASP A 207 15.99 -10.06 -6.73
C ASP A 207 17.07 -9.03 -7.11
N PHE A 208 17.26 -7.97 -6.31
CA PHE A 208 18.18 -6.85 -6.58
C PHE A 208 19.03 -6.42 -5.37
N PRO A 209 19.93 -7.29 -4.84
CA PRO A 209 20.67 -7.00 -3.61
C PRO A 209 21.64 -5.81 -3.74
N THR A 210 22.33 -5.67 -4.87
CA THR A 210 23.30 -4.58 -5.11
C THR A 210 22.60 -3.23 -5.25
N CYS A 211 21.41 -3.21 -5.85
CA CYS A 211 20.62 -1.99 -6.05
C CYS A 211 19.67 -1.69 -4.89
N TRP A 212 19.54 -2.59 -3.91
CA TRP A 212 18.64 -2.45 -2.77
C TRP A 212 18.73 -1.09 -2.05
N PRO A 213 19.91 -0.46 -1.87
CA PRO A 213 19.98 0.87 -1.27
C PRO A 213 19.15 1.92 -1.98
N VAL A 214 19.31 2.01 -3.29
CA VAL A 214 18.64 2.98 -4.13
C VAL A 214 17.19 2.56 -4.32
N LEU A 215 16.96 1.28 -4.61
CA LEU A 215 15.63 0.73 -4.85
C LEU A 215 14.73 0.88 -3.62
N SER A 216 15.22 0.63 -2.41
CA SER A 216 14.44 0.78 -1.19
C SER A 216 14.03 2.24 -0.93
N PHE A 217 14.92 3.20 -1.24
CA PHE A 217 14.57 4.63 -1.13
C PHE A 217 13.42 4.98 -2.06
N PHE A 218 13.47 4.59 -3.33
CA PHE A 218 12.44 4.94 -4.31
C PHE A 218 11.17 4.11 -4.20
N ALA A 219 11.29 2.79 -4.07
CA ALA A 219 10.15 1.85 -4.09
C ALA A 219 9.46 1.72 -2.73
N VAL A 220 10.18 1.91 -1.61
CA VAL A 220 9.61 1.77 -0.26
C VAL A 220 9.41 3.12 0.42
N GLY A 221 10.33 4.07 0.25
CA GLY A 221 10.21 5.41 0.83
C GLY A 221 9.39 6.36 -0.04
N LEU A 222 9.90 6.70 -1.23
CA LEU A 222 9.35 7.76 -2.07
C LEU A 222 8.00 7.38 -2.67
N ALA A 223 7.79 6.12 -3.08
CA ALA A 223 6.53 5.66 -3.66
C ALA A 223 5.32 5.86 -2.74
N GLN A 224 5.53 5.92 -1.42
CA GLN A 224 4.46 6.10 -0.42
C GLN A 224 3.94 7.53 -0.39
N GLN A 225 4.77 8.48 -0.79
CA GLN A 225 4.46 9.90 -0.72
C GLN A 225 3.29 10.30 -1.64
N PRO A 226 3.32 10.04 -2.96
CA PRO A 226 2.18 10.35 -3.82
C PRO A 226 0.94 9.50 -3.48
N LEU A 227 1.11 8.37 -2.80
CA LEU A 227 -0.01 7.54 -2.34
C LEU A 227 -0.69 8.14 -1.11
N LEU A 228 0.03 8.33 0.00
CA LEU A 228 -0.55 8.77 1.26
C LEU A 228 -0.96 10.25 1.24
N VAL A 229 -0.12 11.12 0.66
CA VAL A 229 -0.46 12.53 0.53
C VAL A 229 -1.54 12.72 -0.54
N GLY A 230 -1.49 11.92 -1.62
CA GLY A 230 -2.48 11.97 -2.68
C GLY A 230 -3.89 11.57 -2.23
N ILE A 231 -4.05 10.42 -1.56
CA ILE A 231 -5.38 9.94 -1.12
C ILE A 231 -6.00 10.84 -0.04
N THR A 232 -5.18 11.60 0.69
CA THR A 232 -5.63 12.55 1.72
C THR A 232 -5.83 13.96 1.21
N TRP A 233 -5.38 14.29 -0.01
CA TRP A 233 -5.54 15.61 -0.61
C TRP A 233 -7.00 16.10 -0.63
N PRO A 234 -8.02 15.27 -0.88
CA PRO A 234 -9.41 15.70 -0.75
C PRO A 234 -9.76 16.34 0.61
N LEU A 235 -9.11 15.89 1.70
CA LEU A 235 -9.36 16.41 3.05
C LEU A 235 -8.92 17.87 3.21
N GLU A 236 -7.99 18.37 2.40
CA GLU A 236 -7.65 19.79 2.38
C GLU A 236 -8.90 20.61 2.03
N TYR A 237 -9.55 20.26 0.92
CA TYR A 237 -10.68 20.99 0.37
C TYR A 237 -11.99 20.77 1.13
N THR A 238 -12.11 19.71 1.94
CA THR A 238 -13.31 19.55 2.79
C THR A 238 -13.36 20.59 3.91
N ASN A 239 -12.22 21.16 4.30
CA ASN A 239 -12.12 22.18 5.34
C ASN A 239 -12.50 23.59 4.84
N TYR A 240 -12.45 23.85 3.54
CA TYR A 240 -12.81 25.14 2.96
C TYR A 240 -14.29 25.15 2.56
N GLY A 241 -15.07 26.05 3.16
CA GLY A 241 -16.46 26.28 2.76
C GLY A 241 -16.54 26.99 1.40
N GLY A 242 -16.71 26.23 0.33
CA GLY A 242 -16.74 26.76 -1.05
C GLY A 242 -15.34 26.83 -1.66
N GLY A 243 -15.24 26.40 -2.92
CA GLY A 243 -13.97 26.23 -3.62
C GLY A 243 -13.12 27.51 -3.64
N GLY A 244 -11.80 27.35 -3.70
CA GLY A 244 -10.81 28.43 -3.79
C GLY A 244 -10.86 29.27 -5.07
N GLY A 245 -12.03 29.43 -5.69
CA GLY A 245 -12.31 30.40 -6.74
C GLY A 245 -13.36 31.39 -6.24
N SER A 246 -13.13 32.67 -6.49
CA SER A 246 -13.95 33.82 -6.07
C SER A 246 -15.44 33.76 -6.46
N ASP A 247 -15.85 32.79 -7.28
CA ASP A 247 -17.14 32.78 -7.96
C ASP A 247 -17.99 31.52 -7.63
N SER A 248 -17.55 30.64 -6.72
CA SER A 248 -18.36 29.46 -6.38
C SER A 248 -19.41 29.78 -5.32
N GLU A 249 -20.65 29.96 -5.76
CA GLU A 249 -21.88 30.15 -4.97
C GLU A 249 -22.22 28.96 -4.02
N TYR A 250 -21.40 27.92 -4.00
CA TYR A 250 -21.52 26.74 -3.13
C TYR A 250 -20.94 26.94 -1.71
N GLY A 251 -20.68 28.20 -1.31
CA GLY A 251 -19.87 28.57 -0.15
C GLY A 251 -20.56 28.71 1.22
N ALA A 252 -21.72 28.10 1.45
CA ALA A 252 -22.29 28.01 2.80
C ALA A 252 -22.18 26.58 3.33
N ASP A 253 -22.00 26.42 4.65
CA ASP A 253 -22.01 25.17 5.44
C ASP A 253 -23.36 24.40 5.32
N THR A 254 -23.72 24.08 4.09
CA THR A 254 -24.94 23.42 3.69
C THR A 254 -24.57 22.00 3.33
N TRP A 255 -25.14 21.06 4.08
CA TRP A 255 -24.99 19.65 3.81
C TRP A 255 -25.70 19.29 2.51
N THR A 256 -24.96 18.77 1.54
CA THR A 256 -25.48 18.45 0.21
C THR A 256 -25.85 16.96 0.08
N ILE A 257 -26.59 16.61 -0.97
CA ILE A 257 -26.85 15.21 -1.33
C ILE A 257 -25.53 14.47 -1.61
N VAL A 258 -24.53 15.16 -2.17
CA VAL A 258 -23.20 14.60 -2.42
C VAL A 258 -22.51 14.21 -1.11
N ASP A 259 -22.64 15.02 -0.06
CA ASP A 259 -22.10 14.72 1.27
C ASP A 259 -22.78 13.49 1.89
N SER A 260 -24.09 13.34 1.71
CA SER A 260 -24.82 12.14 2.12
C SER A 260 -24.33 10.89 1.37
N LEU A 261 -24.18 10.97 0.04
CA LEU A 261 -23.67 9.86 -0.78
C LEU A 261 -22.23 9.48 -0.41
N ALA A 262 -21.37 10.47 -0.18
CA ALA A 262 -20.00 10.27 0.28
C ALA A 262 -19.98 9.59 1.66
N THR A 263 -20.78 10.08 2.61
CA THR A 263 -20.88 9.48 3.95
C THR A 263 -21.36 8.04 3.88
N THR A 264 -22.44 7.77 3.12
CA THR A 264 -22.96 6.40 2.93
C THR A 264 -21.92 5.50 2.28
N GLY A 265 -21.23 5.97 1.24
CA GLY A 265 -20.19 5.20 0.57
C GLY A 265 -19.01 4.86 1.49
N CYS A 266 -18.56 5.80 2.33
CA CYS A 266 -17.55 5.54 3.36
C CYS A 266 -18.00 4.46 4.35
N VAL A 267 -19.24 4.55 4.87
CA VAL A 267 -19.79 3.58 5.83
C VAL A 267 -19.92 2.19 5.19
N VAL A 268 -20.42 2.12 3.95
CA VAL A 268 -20.51 0.86 3.20
C VAL A 268 -19.11 0.29 2.95
N GLY A 269 -18.16 1.10 2.51
CA GLY A 269 -16.77 0.68 2.29
C GLY A 269 -16.11 0.12 3.55
N LEU A 270 -16.24 0.83 4.67
CA LEU A 270 -15.78 0.37 6.00
C LEU A 270 -16.42 -0.96 6.40
N THR A 271 -17.72 -1.11 6.18
CA THR A 271 -18.48 -2.32 6.52
C THR A 271 -18.01 -3.51 5.69
N PHE A 272 -17.88 -3.34 4.37
CA PHE A 272 -17.35 -4.37 3.46
C PHE A 272 -15.94 -4.80 3.86
N ALA A 273 -15.04 -3.83 4.09
CA ALA A 273 -13.68 -4.12 4.49
C ALA A 273 -13.62 -4.85 5.85
N HIS A 274 -14.39 -4.37 6.84
CA HIS A 274 -14.44 -4.98 8.17
C HIS A 274 -14.89 -6.46 8.13
N PHE A 275 -16.00 -6.75 7.44
CA PHE A 275 -16.50 -8.13 7.33
C PHE A 275 -15.57 -9.02 6.49
N ALA A 276 -15.03 -8.51 5.38
CA ALA A 276 -14.12 -9.26 4.53
C ALA A 276 -12.83 -9.65 5.26
N ASP A 277 -12.24 -8.72 6.02
CA ASP A 277 -11.02 -8.94 6.79
C ASP A 277 -11.26 -9.95 7.94
N ASN A 278 -12.39 -9.86 8.63
CA ASN A 278 -12.75 -10.82 9.68
C ASN A 278 -12.99 -12.23 9.10
N GLN A 279 -13.72 -12.35 7.99
CA GLN A 279 -13.92 -13.64 7.30
C GLN A 279 -12.59 -14.26 6.87
N LEU A 280 -11.66 -13.45 6.35
CA LEU A 280 -10.33 -13.92 5.97
C LEU A 280 -9.52 -14.38 7.18
N ARG A 281 -9.56 -13.61 8.27
CA ARG A 281 -8.87 -13.97 9.51
C ARG A 281 -9.40 -15.28 10.08
N ASP A 282 -10.71 -15.43 10.17
CA ASP A 282 -11.33 -16.63 10.75
C ASP A 282 -10.98 -17.87 9.91
N TYR A 283 -10.96 -17.74 8.59
CA TYR A 283 -10.46 -18.78 7.67
C TYR A 283 -8.97 -19.13 7.92
N MET A 284 -8.12 -18.13 8.15
CA MET A 284 -6.70 -18.36 8.42
C MET A 284 -6.48 -19.05 9.78
N LEU A 285 -7.19 -18.62 10.82
CA LEU A 285 -7.13 -19.21 12.16
C LEU A 285 -7.65 -20.65 12.17
N GLU A 286 -8.78 -20.91 11.51
CA GLU A 286 -9.33 -22.26 11.37
C GLU A 286 -8.32 -23.20 10.68
N ASN A 287 -7.67 -22.72 9.61
CA ASN A 287 -6.63 -23.50 8.94
C ASN A 287 -5.38 -23.73 9.79
N GLU A 288 -5.03 -22.78 10.66
CA GLU A 288 -3.94 -22.96 11.62
C GLU A 288 -4.28 -24.04 12.66
N THR A 289 -5.50 -23.99 13.21
CA THR A 289 -6.02 -25.01 14.15
C THR A 289 -6.05 -26.40 13.50
N ARG A 290 -6.60 -26.52 12.28
CA ARG A 290 -6.62 -27.78 11.53
C ARG A 290 -5.23 -28.37 11.32
N ARG A 291 -4.24 -27.55 10.98
CA ARG A 291 -2.84 -28.01 10.84
C ARG A 291 -2.29 -28.56 12.16
N LYS A 292 -2.54 -27.87 13.29
CA LYS A 292 -2.09 -28.33 14.62
C LYS A 292 -2.72 -29.66 15.01
N GLU A 293 -3.96 -29.90 14.59
CA GLU A 293 -4.70 -31.13 14.85
C GLU A 293 -4.48 -32.23 13.80
N GLY A 294 -3.65 -31.98 12.78
CA GLY A 294 -3.41 -32.94 11.68
C GLY A 294 -4.60 -33.14 10.74
N ARG A 295 -5.57 -32.22 10.73
CA ARG A 295 -6.74 -32.23 9.83
C ARG A 295 -6.42 -31.54 8.50
N ASP A 296 -7.14 -31.93 7.44
CA ASP A 296 -7.05 -31.29 6.14
C ASP A 296 -7.50 -29.81 6.20
N VAL A 297 -6.66 -28.94 5.64
CA VAL A 297 -6.92 -27.50 5.55
C VAL A 297 -7.99 -27.21 4.50
N ILE A 298 -8.77 -26.16 4.74
CA ILE A 298 -9.73 -25.62 3.79
C ILE A 298 -8.93 -24.94 2.66
N PRO A 299 -9.00 -25.43 1.41
CA PRO A 299 -8.12 -24.98 0.34
C PRO A 299 -8.39 -23.55 -0.12
N LEU A 300 -9.64 -23.09 -0.04
CA LEU A 300 -10.04 -21.78 -0.54
C LEU A 300 -11.16 -21.18 0.31
N LEU A 301 -11.10 -19.87 0.52
CA LEU A 301 -12.20 -19.09 1.07
C LEU A 301 -13.09 -18.61 -0.07
N ASN A 302 -14.28 -19.20 -0.21
CA ASN A 302 -15.25 -18.90 -1.26
C ASN A 302 -16.69 -18.73 -0.71
N THR A 303 -16.81 -18.41 0.58
CA THR A 303 -18.06 -18.20 1.30
C THR A 303 -18.18 -16.75 1.78
N GLY A 304 -19.37 -16.34 2.24
CA GLY A 304 -19.59 -14.96 2.69
C GLY A 304 -19.39 -13.93 1.57
N LEU A 305 -18.66 -12.84 1.84
CA LEU A 305 -18.34 -11.82 0.84
C LEU A 305 -17.40 -12.35 -0.24
N TRP A 306 -16.53 -13.30 0.13
CA TRP A 306 -15.62 -13.99 -0.77
C TRP A 306 -16.34 -14.93 -1.76
N LYS A 307 -17.66 -15.07 -1.68
CA LYS A 307 -18.43 -15.72 -2.76
C LYS A 307 -18.64 -14.79 -3.97
N TYR A 308 -18.74 -13.49 -3.72
CA TYR A 308 -19.15 -12.47 -4.69
C TYR A 308 -17.99 -11.68 -5.28
N SER A 309 -16.88 -11.59 -4.55
CA SER A 309 -15.65 -10.94 -5.00
C SER A 309 -14.44 -11.72 -4.50
N ARG A 310 -13.37 -11.76 -5.30
CA ARG A 310 -12.09 -12.36 -4.91
C ARG A 310 -11.30 -11.50 -3.94
N HIS A 311 -11.54 -10.19 -3.93
CA HIS A 311 -10.91 -9.24 -3.02
C HIS A 311 -11.95 -8.25 -2.48
N PRO A 312 -12.93 -8.72 -1.68
CA PRO A 312 -14.02 -7.88 -1.18
C PRO A 312 -13.53 -6.80 -0.21
N ASN A 313 -12.41 -7.04 0.49
CA ASN A 313 -11.77 -6.03 1.31
C ASN A 313 -11.19 -4.89 0.47
N TYR A 314 -10.52 -5.21 -0.65
CA TYR A 314 -9.99 -4.20 -1.58
C TYR A 314 -11.10 -3.34 -2.18
N PHE A 315 -12.27 -3.92 -2.44
CA PHE A 315 -13.44 -3.15 -2.85
C PHE A 315 -13.88 -2.18 -1.75
N GLY A 316 -13.95 -2.63 -0.50
CA GLY A 316 -14.25 -1.77 0.63
C GLY A 316 -13.26 -0.61 0.80
N GLU A 317 -11.96 -0.88 0.63
CA GLU A 317 -10.91 0.16 0.65
C GLU A 317 -11.10 1.19 -0.48
N GLN A 318 -11.35 0.73 -1.70
CA GLN A 318 -11.53 1.62 -2.85
C GLN A 318 -12.79 2.46 -2.70
N LEU A 319 -13.91 1.83 -2.31
CA LEU A 319 -15.16 2.53 -2.07
C LEU A 319 -14.97 3.63 -1.01
N PHE A 320 -14.28 3.32 0.08
CA PHE A 320 -13.98 4.30 1.13
C PHE A 320 -13.21 5.51 0.60
N TRP A 321 -12.07 5.31 -0.07
CA TRP A 321 -11.24 6.44 -0.54
C TRP A 321 -11.87 7.23 -1.69
N TRP A 322 -12.65 6.58 -2.57
CA TRP A 322 -13.45 7.29 -3.57
C TRP A 322 -14.57 8.11 -2.93
N SER A 323 -15.17 7.62 -1.84
CA SER A 323 -16.14 8.38 -1.06
C SER A 323 -15.52 9.55 -0.30
N VAL A 324 -14.30 9.42 0.22
CA VAL A 324 -13.54 10.56 0.76
C VAL A 324 -13.29 11.63 -0.32
N ALA A 325 -12.87 11.21 -1.51
CA ALA A 325 -12.71 12.13 -2.65
C ALA A 325 -14.03 12.80 -3.07
N LEU A 326 -15.16 12.11 -2.92
CA LEU A 326 -16.48 12.65 -3.26
C LEU A 326 -16.88 13.87 -2.42
N PHE A 327 -16.44 13.97 -1.16
CA PHE A 327 -16.63 15.18 -0.36
C PHE A 327 -15.95 16.41 -0.98
N ALA A 328 -14.73 16.25 -1.50
CA ALA A 328 -14.00 17.33 -2.18
C ALA A 328 -14.58 17.65 -3.55
N ILE A 329 -15.04 16.63 -4.30
CA ILE A 329 -15.78 16.82 -5.55
C ILE A 329 -17.06 17.64 -5.30
N GLY A 330 -17.75 17.40 -4.17
CA GLY A 330 -18.95 18.13 -3.77
C GLY A 330 -18.74 19.63 -3.55
N VAL A 331 -17.51 20.09 -3.31
CA VAL A 331 -17.13 21.51 -3.24
C VAL A 331 -16.41 22.01 -4.50
N GLY A 332 -16.43 21.24 -5.58
CA GLY A 332 -15.82 21.60 -6.87
C GLY A 332 -14.36 21.20 -7.03
N ALA A 333 -13.71 20.63 -6.00
CA ALA A 333 -12.29 20.26 -6.01
C ALA A 333 -12.03 18.86 -6.60
N TRP A 334 -12.59 18.58 -7.78
CA TRP A 334 -12.56 17.25 -8.40
C TRP A 334 -11.15 16.77 -8.78
N TRP A 335 -10.23 17.69 -9.05
CA TRP A 335 -8.83 17.38 -9.38
C TRP A 335 -8.09 16.67 -8.24
N THR A 336 -8.52 16.85 -6.99
CA THR A 336 -7.92 16.19 -5.81
C THR A 336 -8.10 14.67 -5.84
N ALA A 337 -9.06 14.16 -6.62
CA ALA A 337 -9.29 12.72 -6.80
C ALA A 337 -8.14 12.00 -7.55
N VAL A 338 -7.17 12.73 -8.12
CA VAL A 338 -6.00 12.14 -8.79
C VAL A 338 -5.20 11.20 -7.86
N GLY A 339 -5.11 11.54 -6.57
CA GLY A 339 -4.43 10.68 -5.59
C GLY A 339 -5.19 9.39 -5.31
N THR A 340 -6.52 9.46 -5.22
CA THR A 340 -7.39 8.28 -5.12
C THR A 340 -7.29 7.40 -6.36
N LEU A 341 -7.26 8.00 -7.56
CA LEU A 341 -7.07 7.28 -8.81
C LEU A 341 -5.71 6.56 -8.85
N LEU A 342 -4.63 7.22 -8.45
CA LEU A 342 -3.31 6.62 -8.36
C LEU A 342 -3.31 5.42 -7.40
N ASN A 343 -3.97 5.55 -6.24
CA ASN A 343 -4.14 4.46 -5.30
C ASN A 343 -4.96 3.29 -5.89
N SER A 344 -6.00 3.55 -6.70
CA SER A 344 -6.71 2.49 -7.43
C SER A 344 -5.81 1.74 -8.41
N ILE A 345 -4.97 2.45 -9.17
CA ILE A 345 -4.04 1.84 -10.13
C ILE A 345 -3.02 0.97 -9.39
N VAL A 346 -2.42 1.48 -8.32
CA VAL A 346 -1.45 0.73 -7.52
C VAL A 346 -2.11 -0.49 -6.87
N LEU A 347 -3.32 -0.35 -6.34
CA LEU A 347 -4.03 -1.51 -5.76
C LEU A 347 -4.35 -2.56 -6.82
N ALA A 348 -4.71 -2.17 -8.05
CA ALA A 348 -4.92 -3.12 -9.14
C ALA A 348 -3.64 -3.90 -9.46
N ILE A 349 -2.48 -3.23 -9.52
CA ILE A 349 -1.17 -3.89 -9.72
C ILE A 349 -0.87 -4.85 -8.56
N VAL A 350 -1.04 -4.40 -7.31
CA VAL A 350 -0.82 -5.23 -6.11
C VAL A 350 -1.76 -6.44 -6.07
N THR A 351 -2.99 -6.30 -6.56
CA THR A 351 -3.96 -7.40 -6.66
C THR A 351 -3.41 -8.49 -7.58
N VAL A 352 -2.95 -8.12 -8.78
CA VAL A 352 -2.34 -9.08 -9.73
C VAL A 352 -1.12 -9.76 -9.11
N MET A 353 -0.20 -8.98 -8.52
CA MET A 353 1.00 -9.52 -7.86
C MET A 353 0.66 -10.51 -6.74
N THR A 354 -0.44 -10.27 -6.01
CA THR A 354 -0.90 -11.14 -4.92
C THR A 354 -1.49 -12.44 -5.46
N GLU A 355 -2.34 -12.38 -6.48
CA GLU A 355 -2.90 -13.58 -7.11
C GLU A 355 -1.79 -14.44 -7.75
N GLU A 356 -0.81 -13.82 -8.43
CA GLU A 356 0.36 -14.53 -8.97
C GLU A 356 1.16 -15.24 -7.88
N LYS A 357 1.46 -14.54 -6.78
CA LYS A 357 2.18 -15.13 -5.64
C LYS A 357 1.42 -16.31 -5.03
N MET A 358 0.09 -16.24 -4.94
CA MET A 358 -0.73 -17.37 -4.47
C MET A 358 -0.55 -18.58 -5.38
N VAL A 359 -0.69 -18.39 -6.69
CA VAL A 359 -0.60 -19.47 -7.69
C VAL A 359 0.79 -20.11 -7.70
N THR A 360 1.86 -19.31 -7.61
CA THR A 360 3.24 -19.84 -7.62
C THR A 360 3.57 -20.68 -6.38
N ASN A 361 2.98 -20.37 -5.22
CA ASN A 361 3.32 -21.01 -3.94
C ASN A 361 2.36 -22.14 -3.53
N TRP A 362 1.31 -22.41 -4.30
CA TRP A 362 0.29 -23.40 -3.96
C TRP A 362 0.48 -24.73 -4.68
N THR A 363 -0.08 -25.80 -4.10
CA THR A 363 -0.09 -27.12 -4.74
C THR A 363 -0.90 -27.09 -6.04
N PRO A 364 -0.58 -27.93 -7.04
CA PRO A 364 -1.31 -27.96 -8.31
C PRO A 364 -2.83 -28.13 -8.15
N ALA A 365 -3.25 -28.98 -7.20
CA ALA A 365 -4.66 -29.17 -6.87
C ALA A 365 -5.33 -27.88 -6.36
N ARG A 366 -4.66 -27.14 -5.48
CA ARG A 366 -5.19 -25.87 -4.95
C ARG A 366 -5.21 -24.78 -6.03
N VAL A 367 -4.20 -24.73 -6.89
CA VAL A 367 -4.16 -23.84 -8.05
C VAL A 367 -5.33 -24.12 -8.99
N HIS A 368 -5.63 -25.39 -9.28
CA HIS A 368 -6.77 -25.77 -10.11
C HIS A 368 -8.08 -25.26 -9.52
N MET A 369 -8.33 -25.48 -8.22
CA MET A 369 -9.52 -24.96 -7.53
C MET A 369 -9.60 -23.43 -7.56
N TYR A 370 -8.47 -22.74 -7.43
CA TYR A 370 -8.42 -21.28 -7.51
C TYR A 370 -8.72 -20.76 -8.91
N ARG A 371 -8.24 -21.43 -9.96
CA ARG A 371 -8.56 -21.07 -11.35
C ARG A 371 -10.06 -21.22 -11.64
N LEU A 372 -10.69 -22.29 -11.14
CA LEU A 372 -12.16 -22.44 -11.23
C LEU A 372 -12.88 -21.26 -10.58
N TYR A 373 -12.41 -20.85 -9.39
CA TYR A 373 -12.93 -19.68 -8.69
C TYR A 373 -12.67 -18.34 -9.40
N GLN A 374 -11.53 -18.20 -10.09
CA GLN A 374 -11.24 -17.02 -10.91
C GLN A 374 -12.19 -16.89 -12.11
N ARG A 375 -12.74 -18.00 -12.62
CA ARG A 375 -13.69 -18.00 -13.75
C ARG A 375 -15.08 -17.50 -13.37
N ASP A 376 -15.59 -17.89 -12.19
CA ASP A 376 -16.97 -17.64 -11.80
C ASP A 376 -17.15 -16.45 -10.85
N THR A 377 -16.08 -16.00 -10.17
CA THR A 377 -16.14 -14.90 -9.20
C THR A 377 -15.40 -13.64 -9.69
N SER A 378 -16.06 -12.49 -9.58
CA SER A 378 -15.52 -11.17 -9.90
C SER A 378 -14.27 -10.82 -9.09
N VAL A 379 -13.33 -10.07 -9.66
CA VAL A 379 -12.06 -9.72 -8.97
C VAL A 379 -12.31 -8.78 -7.79
N LEU A 380 -12.99 -7.66 -8.05
CA LEU A 380 -13.10 -6.54 -7.11
C LEU A 380 -14.57 -6.27 -6.77
N ILE A 381 -15.39 -5.94 -7.77
CA ILE A 381 -16.80 -5.58 -7.56
C ILE A 381 -17.58 -6.82 -7.11
N PRO A 382 -18.27 -6.79 -5.96
CA PRO A 382 -19.12 -7.90 -5.51
C PRO A 382 -20.27 -8.13 -6.49
N LEU A 383 -20.23 -9.26 -7.21
CA LEU A 383 -21.23 -9.62 -8.20
C LEU A 383 -21.70 -11.07 -7.99
N PRO A 384 -22.95 -11.42 -8.36
CA PRO A 384 -23.37 -12.81 -8.43
C PRO A 384 -22.42 -13.64 -9.31
N LYS A 385 -22.28 -14.92 -9.00
CA LYS A 385 -21.43 -15.83 -9.76
C LYS A 385 -21.84 -15.85 -11.22
N ARG A 386 -20.86 -15.83 -12.12
CA ARG A 386 -21.11 -16.04 -13.55
C ARG A 386 -21.57 -17.47 -13.77
N HIS A 387 -22.71 -17.64 -14.44
CA HIS A 387 -23.14 -18.96 -14.92
C HIS A 387 -22.18 -19.37 -16.04
N LEU A 388 -21.34 -20.37 -15.78
CA LEU A 388 -20.53 -20.99 -16.82
C LEU A 388 -21.50 -21.77 -17.74
N ILE A 389 -21.58 -21.38 -19.01
CA ILE A 389 -22.30 -22.15 -20.02
C ILE A 389 -21.53 -23.47 -20.18
N CYS A 390 -22.17 -24.61 -19.89
CA CYS A 390 -21.58 -25.94 -20.15
C CYS A 390 -21.18 -26.02 -21.63
N GLY A 391 -19.88 -26.01 -21.92
CA GLY A 391 -19.37 -26.14 -23.30
C GLY A 391 -18.01 -25.47 -23.58
N GLU A 392 -17.55 -24.52 -22.76
CA GLU A 392 -16.19 -23.96 -22.92
C GLU A 392 -15.14 -24.96 -22.39
N THR A 393 -14.60 -25.75 -23.31
CA THR A 393 -13.38 -26.53 -23.11
C THR A 393 -12.24 -25.59 -22.72
N ASP A 394 -11.47 -26.03 -21.73
CA ASP A 394 -10.38 -25.27 -21.15
C ASP A 394 -9.16 -25.25 -22.10
N PRO A 395 -8.78 -24.10 -22.69
CA PRO A 395 -7.61 -24.02 -23.57
C PRO A 395 -6.29 -24.30 -22.82
N MET A 396 -6.30 -24.40 -21.49
CA MET A 396 -5.14 -24.72 -20.66
C MET A 396 -5.10 -26.20 -20.22
N ILE A 397 -6.11 -27.01 -20.54
CA ILE A 397 -6.15 -28.45 -20.19
C ILE A 397 -5.83 -29.34 -21.40
N ASP A 398 -5.93 -28.84 -22.63
CA ASP A 398 -5.61 -29.62 -23.84
C ASP A 398 -4.41 -29.05 -24.63
N PRO A 399 -3.17 -29.49 -24.34
CA PRO A 399 -2.01 -29.15 -25.18
C PRO A 399 -2.04 -29.83 -26.56
N ALA A 400 -3.05 -30.65 -26.88
CA ALA A 400 -3.22 -31.26 -28.20
C ALA A 400 -4.19 -30.47 -29.12
N ALA A 401 -4.75 -29.36 -28.64
CA ALA A 401 -5.66 -28.50 -29.41
C ALA A 401 -4.99 -27.26 -30.04
N SER A 402 -3.64 -27.22 -30.14
CA SER A 402 -2.88 -26.17 -30.84
C SER A 402 -2.15 -26.68 -32.07
#